data_AF-A0A9W4CVG8-F1
#
_entry.id   AF-A0A9W4CVG8-F1
#
_cell.length_a   1.000
_cell.length_b   1.000
_cell.length_c   1.000
_cell.angle_alpha   90.00
_cell.angle_beta   90.00
_cell.angle_gamma   90.00
#
_symmetry.space_group_name_H-M   'P 1'
#
loop_
_entity.id
_entity.type
_entity.pdbx_description
1 polymer ?
#
loop_
_entity_poly.entity_id
_entity_poly.type
_entity_poly.pdbx_seq_one_letter_code
_entity_poly.pdbx_strand_id
1 'polypeptide(L)'
;MYNLCSSQLRVFEHRKLDLLYFIHFSSALPLMLLVDLQVIYPPIIVPAFMIDLKAFYVETFDDRFFRTPPPFFQLFVWLEILYQAPVIAWSLGGLYRNSSKVPLVLLPYALVVFLTTLTCIVEYSFWDTLLYQKICLTALYGPYLALSALMASDMYLRLDKMINTKDTLRKKSRLE
;
A
#
# COMPACT_ATOMS: atom_id res chain seq x y z
N MET A 1 21.35 15.41 -8.83
CA MET A 1 20.44 14.89 -7.77
C MET A 1 19.78 15.99 -6.94
N TYR A 2 20.51 16.97 -6.38
CA TYR A 2 19.92 18.06 -5.56
C TYR A 2 18.80 18.87 -6.25
N ASN A 3 18.97 19.24 -7.52
CA ASN A 3 17.98 20.03 -8.27
C ASN A 3 16.68 19.27 -8.58
N LEU A 4 16.76 17.94 -8.73
CA LEU A 4 15.57 17.08 -8.89
C LEU A 4 14.85 16.85 -7.56
N CYS A 5 15.58 16.61 -6.48
CA CYS A 5 14.96 16.48 -5.15
C CYS A 5 14.25 17.78 -4.72
N SER A 6 14.90 18.93 -4.96
CA SER A 6 14.35 20.27 -4.73
C SER A 6 13.08 20.58 -5.54
N SER A 7 13.00 20.12 -6.79
CA SER A 7 11.81 20.35 -7.63
C SER A 7 10.65 19.43 -7.23
N GLN A 8 10.95 18.18 -6.87
CA GLN A 8 9.96 17.20 -6.39
C GLN A 8 9.32 17.63 -5.06
N LEU A 9 10.11 18.14 -4.10
CA LEU A 9 9.60 18.64 -2.82
C LEU A 9 8.68 19.86 -2.99
N ARG A 10 8.95 20.75 -3.96
CA ARG A 10 8.08 21.91 -4.26
C ARG A 10 6.69 21.51 -4.75
N VAL A 11 6.55 20.38 -5.44
CA VAL A 11 5.25 19.87 -5.93
C VAL A 11 4.31 19.51 -4.77
N PHE A 12 4.86 19.16 -3.59
CA PHE A 12 4.10 18.70 -2.43
C PHE A 12 4.16 19.63 -1.21
N GLU A 13 4.67 20.86 -1.37
CA GLU A 13 4.95 21.79 -0.27
C GLU A 13 3.74 22.03 0.66
N HIS A 14 2.52 21.96 0.11
CA HIS A 14 1.26 22.06 0.87
C HIS A 14 0.45 20.74 0.95
N ARG A 15 0.98 19.63 0.43
CA ARG A 15 0.29 18.33 0.31
C ARG A 15 1.10 17.24 1.02
N LYS A 16 1.33 17.42 2.33
CA LYS A 16 2.20 16.54 3.13
C LYS A 16 1.77 15.08 3.13
N LEU A 17 0.46 14.81 3.17
CA LEU A 17 -0.08 13.44 3.08
C LEU A 17 0.16 12.83 1.70
N ASP A 18 -0.01 13.59 0.62
CA ASP A 18 0.30 13.11 -0.74
C ASP A 18 1.78 12.75 -0.89
N LEU A 19 2.67 13.52 -0.28
CA LEU A 19 4.12 13.22 -0.25
C LEU A 19 4.38 11.92 0.52
N LEU A 20 3.74 11.73 1.67
CA LEU A 20 3.86 10.49 2.46
C LEU A 20 3.43 9.28 1.62
N TYR A 21 2.28 9.36 0.96
CA TYR A 21 1.79 8.28 0.10
C TYR A 21 2.69 8.05 -1.11
N PHE A 22 3.21 9.13 -1.72
CA PHE A 22 4.13 9.04 -2.84
C PHE A 22 5.44 8.34 -2.46
N ILE A 23 6.03 8.70 -1.32
CA ILE A 23 7.25 8.07 -0.80
C ILE A 23 6.98 6.59 -0.50
N HIS A 24 5.88 6.29 0.20
CA HIS A 24 5.49 4.92 0.49
C HIS A 24 5.32 4.08 -0.77
N PHE A 25 4.60 4.58 -1.77
CA PHE A 25 4.42 3.87 -3.05
C PHE A 25 5.72 3.70 -3.83
N SER A 26 6.64 4.66 -3.73
CA SER A 26 7.93 4.60 -4.41
C SER A 26 8.83 3.49 -3.84
N SER A 27 8.72 3.18 -2.55
CA SER A 27 9.44 2.07 -1.93
C SER A 27 8.66 0.75 -1.95
N ALA A 28 7.34 0.79 -1.78
CA ALA A 28 6.48 -0.39 -1.72
C ALA A 28 6.44 -1.15 -3.05
N LEU A 29 6.34 -0.45 -4.19
CA LEU A 29 6.25 -1.12 -5.49
C LEU A 29 7.50 -1.97 -5.80
N PRO A 30 8.73 -1.46 -5.66
CA PRO A 30 9.93 -2.30 -5.79
C PRO A 30 9.97 -3.45 -4.78
N LEU A 31 9.65 -3.20 -3.51
CA LEU A 31 9.71 -4.24 -2.47
C LEU A 31 8.74 -5.39 -2.75
N MET A 32 7.52 -5.09 -3.12
CA MET A 32 6.51 -6.09 -3.49
C MET A 32 6.94 -6.93 -4.69
N LEU A 33 7.50 -6.30 -5.74
CA LEU A 33 8.04 -7.02 -6.89
C LEU A 33 9.25 -7.88 -6.52
N LEU A 34 10.08 -7.43 -5.58
CA LEU A 34 11.32 -8.10 -5.18
C LEU A 34 11.11 -9.20 -4.14
N VAL A 35 10.11 -9.13 -3.27
CA VAL A 35 9.94 -10.05 -2.14
C VAL A 35 8.61 -10.80 -2.25
N ASP A 36 7.49 -10.06 -2.22
CA ASP A 36 6.16 -10.65 -2.07
C ASP A 36 5.78 -11.55 -3.25
N LEU A 37 6.01 -11.06 -4.48
CA LEU A 37 5.65 -11.77 -5.70
C LEU A 37 6.59 -12.92 -6.07
N GLN A 38 7.68 -13.15 -5.34
CA GLN A 38 8.56 -14.30 -5.64
C GLN A 38 7.83 -15.64 -5.56
N VAL A 39 6.72 -15.72 -4.81
CA VAL A 39 5.92 -16.95 -4.70
C VAL A 39 5.23 -17.36 -6.02
N ILE A 40 5.05 -16.41 -6.95
CA ILE A 40 4.44 -16.68 -8.27
C ILE A 40 5.44 -16.70 -9.42
N TYR A 41 6.69 -16.31 -9.18
CA TYR A 41 7.70 -16.29 -10.23
C TYR A 41 8.18 -17.71 -10.58
N PRO A 42 8.31 -18.04 -11.87
CA PRO A 42 9.03 -19.25 -12.26
C PRO A 42 10.49 -19.13 -11.79
N PRO A 43 11.12 -20.20 -11.27
CA PRO A 43 12.47 -20.12 -10.71
C PRO A 43 13.53 -19.51 -11.65
N ILE A 44 13.33 -19.64 -12.97
CA ILE A 44 14.26 -19.15 -13.99
C ILE A 44 14.38 -17.62 -14.05
N ILE A 45 13.37 -16.88 -13.57
CA ILE A 45 13.39 -15.40 -13.62
C ILE A 45 13.79 -14.77 -12.28
N VAL A 46 14.07 -15.57 -11.25
CA VAL A 46 14.42 -15.09 -9.92
C VAL A 46 15.95 -15.08 -9.77
N PRO A 47 16.62 -13.92 -9.79
CA PRO A 47 18.05 -13.83 -9.59
C PRO A 47 18.46 -14.22 -8.17
N ALA A 48 19.70 -14.66 -7.98
CA ALA A 48 20.22 -15.12 -6.69
C ALA A 48 20.01 -14.08 -5.56
N PHE A 49 20.26 -12.79 -5.83
CA PHE A 49 20.10 -11.75 -4.80
C PHE A 49 18.65 -11.64 -4.28
N MET A 50 17.64 -11.92 -5.11
CA MET A 50 16.24 -11.90 -4.68
C MET A 50 15.95 -13.08 -3.75
N ILE A 51 16.49 -14.26 -4.09
CA ILE A 51 16.39 -15.45 -3.25
C ILE A 51 17.04 -15.17 -1.89
N ASP A 52 18.24 -14.62 -1.88
CA ASP A 52 18.98 -14.29 -0.66
C ASP A 52 18.24 -13.24 0.18
N LEU A 53 17.67 -12.21 -0.45
CA LEU A 53 16.87 -11.19 0.22
C LEU A 53 15.62 -11.79 0.89
N LYS A 54 14.91 -12.69 0.20
CA LYS A 54 13.74 -13.39 0.76
C LYS A 54 14.14 -14.35 1.86
N ALA A 55 15.25 -15.07 1.72
CA ALA A 55 15.78 -15.94 2.75
C ALA A 55 16.12 -15.15 4.02
N PHE A 56 16.84 -14.03 3.88
CA PHE A 56 17.12 -13.11 4.98
C PHE A 56 15.84 -12.60 5.67
N TYR A 57 14.83 -12.22 4.90
CA TYR A 57 13.52 -11.80 5.44
C TYR A 57 12.86 -12.92 6.25
N VAL A 58 12.72 -14.10 5.67
CA VAL A 58 12.05 -15.25 6.30
C VAL A 58 12.81 -15.76 7.53
N GLU A 59 14.13 -15.66 7.54
CA GLU A 59 14.96 -16.01 8.71
C GLU A 59 14.84 -14.96 9.82
N THR A 60 14.79 -13.68 9.47
CA THR A 60 14.71 -12.57 10.43
C THR A 60 13.36 -12.50 11.13
N PHE A 61 12.26 -12.67 10.38
CA PHE A 61 10.90 -12.44 10.89
C PHE A 61 10.12 -13.71 11.22
N ASP A 62 10.61 -14.89 10.82
CA ASP A 62 9.88 -16.18 10.91
C ASP A 62 8.46 -16.08 10.34
N ASP A 63 8.32 -15.31 9.25
CA ASP A 63 7.02 -15.04 8.64
C ASP A 63 6.47 -16.31 7.96
N ARG A 64 5.54 -16.97 8.64
CA ARG A 64 4.97 -18.26 8.18
C ARG A 64 4.13 -18.10 6.92
N PHE A 65 3.69 -16.90 6.54
CA PHE A 65 3.02 -16.68 5.25
C PHE A 65 3.92 -17.06 4.07
N PHE A 66 5.23 -16.96 4.23
CA PHE A 66 6.20 -17.31 3.20
C PHE A 66 6.81 -18.71 3.37
N ARG A 67 6.45 -19.46 4.44
CA ARG A 67 6.88 -20.85 4.66
C ARG A 67 5.74 -21.85 4.42
N THR A 68 4.60 -21.60 5.04
CA THR A 68 3.42 -22.47 5.05
C THR A 68 2.17 -21.61 4.91
N PRO A 69 1.94 -20.98 3.74
CA PRO A 69 0.83 -20.04 3.56
C PRO A 69 -0.52 -20.73 3.77
N PRO A 70 -1.45 -20.10 4.53
CA PRO A 70 -2.83 -20.54 4.53
C PRO A 70 -3.46 -20.29 3.15
N PRO A 71 -4.54 -21.02 2.78
CA PRO A 71 -5.12 -20.94 1.44
C PRO A 71 -5.54 -19.53 1.01
N PHE A 72 -6.03 -18.70 1.95
CA PHE A 72 -6.44 -17.32 1.65
C PHE A 72 -5.26 -16.42 1.24
N PHE A 73 -4.03 -16.74 1.66
CA PHE A 73 -2.86 -15.90 1.37
C PHE A 73 -2.56 -15.88 -0.13
N GLN A 74 -2.87 -16.97 -0.85
CA GLN A 74 -2.74 -16.99 -2.31
C GLN A 74 -3.65 -15.95 -2.99
N LEU A 75 -4.85 -15.72 -2.46
CA LEU A 75 -5.73 -14.65 -2.97
C LEU A 75 -5.09 -13.27 -2.75
N PHE A 76 -4.41 -13.05 -1.63
CA PHE A 76 -3.76 -11.76 -1.34
C PHE A 76 -2.61 -11.47 -2.30
N VAL A 77 -1.80 -12.49 -2.62
CA VAL A 77 -0.74 -12.38 -3.64
C VAL A 77 -1.34 -12.04 -5.02
N TRP A 78 -2.47 -12.65 -5.39
CA TRP A 78 -3.16 -12.28 -6.64
C TRP A 78 -3.68 -10.85 -6.61
N LEU A 79 -4.23 -10.38 -5.47
CA LEU A 79 -4.65 -8.99 -5.32
C LEU A 79 -3.47 -8.02 -5.41
N GLU A 80 -2.31 -8.38 -4.88
CA GLU A 80 -1.09 -7.56 -4.99
C GLU A 80 -0.73 -7.31 -6.46
N ILE A 81 -0.62 -8.35 -7.28
CA ILE A 81 -0.22 -8.18 -8.68
C ILE A 81 -1.32 -7.66 -9.59
N LEU A 82 -2.57 -8.10 -9.42
CA LEU A 82 -3.67 -7.76 -10.33
C LEU A 82 -4.33 -6.42 -10.00
N TYR A 83 -4.25 -5.97 -8.75
CA TYR A 83 -4.94 -4.76 -8.31
C TYR A 83 -4.02 -3.75 -7.64
N GLN A 84 -3.24 -4.15 -6.62
CA GLN A 84 -2.42 -3.20 -5.88
C GLN A 84 -1.29 -2.62 -6.74
N ALA A 85 -0.51 -3.45 -7.44
CA ALA A 85 0.63 -2.99 -8.25
C ALA A 85 0.22 -2.00 -9.35
N PRO A 86 -0.82 -2.27 -10.16
CA PRO A 86 -1.29 -1.31 -11.16
C PRO A 86 -1.77 0.00 -10.54
N VAL A 87 -2.47 -0.08 -9.40
CA VAL A 87 -2.95 1.11 -8.68
C VAL A 87 -1.79 1.92 -8.11
N ILE A 88 -0.80 1.29 -7.48
CA ILE A 88 0.40 1.96 -6.95
C ILE A 88 1.14 2.67 -8.09
N ALA A 89 1.39 1.98 -9.20
CA ALA A 89 2.06 2.54 -10.36
C ALA A 89 1.30 3.76 -10.93
N TRP A 90 -0.02 3.68 -11.08
CA TRP A 90 -0.85 4.82 -11.50
C TRP A 90 -0.80 5.96 -10.49
N SER A 91 -0.80 5.65 -9.20
CA SER A 91 -0.91 6.62 -8.11
C SER A 91 0.35 7.46 -7.96
N LEU A 92 1.53 6.94 -8.28
CA LEU A 92 2.76 7.74 -8.37
C LEU A 92 2.57 8.91 -9.35
N GLY A 93 2.09 8.63 -10.56
CA GLY A 93 1.78 9.68 -11.54
C GLY A 93 0.59 10.54 -11.13
N GLY A 94 -0.43 9.94 -10.53
CA GLY A 94 -1.65 10.61 -10.03
C GLY A 94 -1.38 11.65 -8.95
N LEU A 95 -0.57 11.30 -7.96
CA LEU A 95 -0.16 12.18 -6.85
C LEU A 95 0.77 13.29 -7.34
N TYR A 96 1.74 12.94 -8.19
CA TYR A 96 2.67 13.91 -8.79
C TYR A 96 1.91 15.02 -9.53
N ARG A 97 0.95 14.66 -10.38
CA ARG A 97 0.14 15.64 -11.15
C ARG A 97 -1.07 16.21 -10.41
N ASN A 98 -1.24 15.90 -9.12
CA ASN A 98 -2.41 16.30 -8.33
C ASN A 98 -3.76 15.97 -9.00
N SER A 99 -3.92 14.74 -9.48
CA SER A 99 -5.13 14.34 -10.19
C SER A 99 -6.36 14.32 -9.27
N SER A 100 -7.46 14.90 -9.73
CA SER A 100 -8.76 14.84 -9.02
C SER A 100 -9.33 13.42 -8.89
N LYS A 101 -8.77 12.44 -9.59
CA LYS A 101 -9.15 11.02 -9.49
C LYS A 101 -8.44 10.30 -8.33
N VAL A 102 -7.45 10.91 -7.68
CA VAL A 102 -6.69 10.27 -6.59
C VAL A 102 -7.60 9.74 -5.48
N PRO A 103 -8.56 10.51 -4.92
CA PRO A 103 -9.48 9.99 -3.89
C PRO A 103 -10.31 8.79 -4.34
N LEU A 104 -10.73 8.78 -5.60
CA LEU A 104 -11.54 7.71 -6.16
C LEU A 104 -10.74 6.40 -6.31
N VAL A 105 -9.47 6.49 -6.68
CA VAL A 105 -8.61 5.33 -6.90
C VAL A 105 -8.00 4.82 -5.60
N LEU A 106 -7.52 5.72 -4.73
CA LEU A 106 -6.82 5.34 -3.51
C LEU A 106 -7.74 4.88 -2.38
N LEU A 107 -9.00 5.29 -2.34
CA LEU A 107 -9.94 4.81 -1.32
C LEU A 107 -10.14 3.28 -1.33
N PRO A 108 -10.57 2.65 -2.45
CA PRO A 108 -10.73 1.20 -2.49
C PRO A 108 -9.39 0.48 -2.33
N TYR A 109 -8.29 1.03 -2.84
CA TYR A 109 -6.95 0.50 -2.61
C TYR A 109 -6.60 0.44 -1.13
N ALA A 110 -6.77 1.54 -0.41
CA ALA A 110 -6.44 1.64 1.01
C ALA A 110 -7.29 0.67 1.85
N LEU A 111 -8.57 0.49 1.51
CA LEU A 111 -9.43 -0.48 2.17
C LEU A 111 -9.00 -1.93 1.92
N VAL A 112 -8.59 -2.27 0.69
CA VAL A 112 -8.07 -3.60 0.37
C VAL A 112 -6.81 -3.87 1.17
N VAL A 113 -5.82 -2.96 1.15
CA VAL A 113 -4.58 -3.10 1.93
C VAL A 113 -4.86 -3.21 3.42
N PHE A 114 -5.77 -2.39 3.95
CA PHE A 114 -6.15 -2.44 5.36
C PHE A 114 -6.71 -3.81 5.74
N LEU A 115 -7.66 -4.33 4.95
CA LEU A 115 -8.31 -5.60 5.23
C LEU A 115 -7.34 -6.77 5.11
N THR A 116 -6.54 -6.85 4.04
CA THR A 116 -5.56 -7.94 3.88
C THR A 116 -4.52 -7.91 5.00
N THR A 117 -4.00 -6.73 5.34
CA THR A 117 -3.03 -6.55 6.43
C THR A 117 -3.65 -6.92 7.78
N LEU A 118 -4.88 -6.48 8.05
CA LEU A 118 -5.61 -6.83 9.28
C LEU A 118 -5.83 -8.33 9.38
N THR A 119 -6.22 -8.99 8.27
CA THR A 119 -6.36 -10.45 8.24
C THR A 119 -5.04 -11.13 8.58
N CYS A 120 -3.91 -10.68 8.03
CA CYS A 120 -2.59 -11.22 8.38
C CYS A 120 -2.26 -11.03 9.86
N ILE A 121 -2.54 -9.83 10.41
CA ILE A 121 -2.32 -9.52 11.83
C ILE A 121 -3.15 -10.42 12.74
N VAL A 122 -4.43 -10.61 12.41
CA VAL A 122 -5.32 -11.49 13.16
C VAL A 122 -4.81 -12.93 13.07
N GLU A 123 -4.48 -13.43 11.88
CA GLU A 123 -3.98 -14.78 11.66
C GLU A 123 -2.73 -15.08 12.50
N TYR A 124 -1.67 -14.27 12.40
CA TYR A 124 -0.44 -14.55 13.15
C TYR A 124 -0.59 -14.34 14.66
N SER A 125 -1.60 -13.57 15.10
CA SER A 125 -1.88 -13.41 16.52
C SER A 125 -2.27 -14.74 17.19
N PHE A 126 -2.86 -15.66 16.42
CA PHE A 126 -3.22 -17.01 16.84
C PHE A 126 -2.12 -18.06 16.63
N TRP A 127 -1.00 -17.71 15.99
CA TRP A 127 0.10 -18.67 15.85
C TRP A 127 0.73 -19.01 17.20
N ASP A 128 1.04 -20.28 17.39
CA ASP A 128 1.88 -20.74 18.51
C ASP A 128 3.34 -20.38 18.22
N THR A 129 3.72 -19.16 18.63
CA THR A 129 5.02 -18.51 18.42
C THR A 129 5.38 -17.64 19.63
N LEU A 130 6.66 -17.34 19.79
CA LEU A 130 7.14 -16.48 20.84
C LEU A 130 6.56 -15.06 20.70
N LEU A 131 6.24 -14.42 21.83
CA LEU A 131 5.71 -13.05 21.85
C LEU A 131 6.63 -12.06 21.11
N TYR A 132 7.95 -12.21 21.26
CA TYR A 132 8.93 -11.40 20.55
C TYR A 132 8.77 -11.47 19.02
N GLN A 133 8.53 -12.67 18.46
CA GLN A 133 8.32 -12.83 17.02
C GLN A 133 7.04 -12.10 16.57
N LYS A 134 5.96 -12.20 17.36
CA LYS A 134 4.71 -11.46 17.11
C LYS A 134 4.92 -9.94 17.15
N ILE A 135 5.75 -9.45 18.07
CA ILE A 135 6.10 -8.01 18.15
C ILE A 135 6.89 -7.60 16.91
N CYS A 136 7.88 -8.40 16.48
CA CYS A 136 8.64 -8.13 15.25
C CYS A 136 7.74 -8.10 14.01
N LEU A 137 6.83 -9.06 13.86
CA LEU A 137 5.83 -9.06 12.78
C LEU A 137 4.90 -7.84 12.87
N THR A 138 4.47 -7.48 14.07
CA THR A 138 3.62 -6.30 14.26
C THR A 138 4.36 -4.99 13.95
N ALA A 139 5.65 -4.91 14.25
CA ALA A 139 6.49 -3.77 13.88
C ALA A 139 6.65 -3.66 12.35
N LEU A 140 6.57 -4.78 11.64
CA LEU A 140 6.61 -4.84 10.19
C LEU A 140 5.25 -4.51 9.55
N TYR A 141 4.16 -5.19 9.94
CA TYR A 141 2.82 -5.05 9.35
C TYR A 141 2.05 -3.84 9.87
N GLY A 142 2.26 -3.44 11.12
CA GLY A 142 1.56 -2.36 11.80
C GLY A 142 1.64 -1.00 11.08
N PRO A 143 2.81 -0.57 10.58
CA PRO A 143 2.92 0.64 9.77
C PRO A 143 2.04 0.62 8.52
N TYR A 144 1.93 -0.52 7.82
CA TYR A 144 1.06 -0.66 6.65
C TYR A 144 -0.42 -0.57 7.02
N LEU A 145 -0.82 -1.18 8.15
CA LEU A 145 -2.18 -1.08 8.67
C LEU A 145 -2.55 0.36 9.03
N ALA A 146 -1.66 1.06 9.76
CA ALA A 146 -1.89 2.44 10.17
C ALA A 146 -1.93 3.39 8.96
N LEU A 147 -1.01 3.22 8.01
CA LEU A 147 -0.95 4.05 6.81
C LEU A 147 -2.17 3.84 5.91
N SER A 148 -2.62 2.60 5.73
CA SER A 148 -3.81 2.29 4.93
C SER A 148 -5.09 2.83 5.58
N ALA A 149 -5.23 2.75 6.90
CA ALA A 149 -6.34 3.38 7.62
C ALA A 149 -6.34 4.92 7.43
N LEU A 150 -5.18 5.56 7.63
CA LEU A 150 -5.02 7.00 7.43
C LEU A 150 -5.37 7.41 5.99
N MET A 151 -4.89 6.65 5.01
CA MET A 151 -5.16 6.89 3.59
C MET A 151 -6.64 6.73 3.27
N ALA A 152 -7.29 5.68 3.76
CA ALA A 152 -8.73 5.48 3.55
C ALA A 152 -9.54 6.65 4.12
N SER A 153 -9.23 7.11 5.34
CA SER A 153 -9.89 8.28 5.94
C SER A 153 -9.66 9.56 5.14
N ASP A 154 -8.42 9.85 4.74
CA ASP A 154 -8.10 11.04 3.93
C ASP A 154 -8.84 11.03 2.58
N MET A 155 -8.80 9.89 1.86
CA MET A 155 -9.47 9.78 0.56
C MET A 155 -11.00 9.88 0.69
N TYR A 156 -11.59 9.30 1.74
CA TYR A 156 -13.01 9.45 2.03
C TYR A 156 -13.40 10.91 2.26
N LEU A 157 -12.67 11.63 3.13
CA LEU A 157 -12.96 13.03 3.44
C LEU A 157 -12.82 13.94 2.20
N ARG A 158 -11.80 13.69 1.36
CA ARG A 158 -11.64 14.43 0.09
C ARG A 158 -12.81 14.17 -0.85
N LEU A 159 -13.23 12.91 -0.99
CA LEU A 159 -14.31 12.53 -1.89
C LEU A 159 -15.66 13.11 -1.42
N ASP A 160 -15.95 13.03 -0.12
CA ASP A 160 -17.13 13.63 0.49
C ASP A 160 -17.20 15.14 0.22
N LYS A 161 -16.10 15.86 0.47
CA LYS A 161 -16.00 17.30 0.18
C LYS A 161 -16.27 17.62 -1.30
N MET A 162 -15.74 16.80 -2.21
CA MET A 162 -15.95 16.97 -3.65
C MET A 162 -17.41 16.76 -4.06
N ILE A 163 -18.09 15.76 -3.48
CA ILE A 163 -19.51 15.47 -3.74
C ILE A 163 -20.38 16.62 -3.20
N ASN A 164 -20.17 17.02 -1.94
CA ASN A 164 -20.93 18.09 -1.28
C ASN A 164 -20.79 19.44 -2.00
N THR A 165 -19.59 19.75 -2.52
CA THR A 165 -19.36 20.96 -3.32
C THR A 165 -20.16 20.92 -4.61
N LYS A 166 -20.15 19.80 -5.34
CA LYS A 166 -20.91 19.65 -6.59
C LYS A 166 -22.42 19.71 -6.36
N ASP A 167 -22.91 19.10 -5.28
CA ASP A 167 -24.33 19.14 -4.94
C ASP A 167 -24.82 20.55 -4.61
N THR A 168 -24.02 21.33 -3.89
CA THR A 168 -24.33 22.75 -3.61
C THR A 168 -24.41 23.56 -4.89
N LEU A 169 -23.44 23.40 -5.80
CA LEU A 169 -23.43 24.10 -7.10
C LEU A 169 -24.63 23.71 -7.98
N ARG A 170 -24.97 22.42 -8.01
CA ARG A 170 -26.12 21.89 -8.75
C ARG A 170 -27.45 22.42 -8.21
N LYS A 171 -27.59 22.62 -6.90
CA LYS A 171 -28.78 23.23 -6.31
C LYS A 171 -28.90 24.71 -6.69
N LYS A 172 -27.79 25.45 -6.66
CA LYS A 172 -27.76 26.87 -7.04
C LYS A 172 -28.17 27.08 -8.51
N SER A 173 -27.65 26.27 -9.43
CA SER A 173 -27.97 26.39 -10.87
C SER A 173 -29.40 26.01 -11.25
N ARG A 174 -30.21 25.47 -10.33
CA ARG A 174 -31.65 25.19 -10.55
C ARG A 174 -32.56 26.30 -10.03
N LEU A 175 -32.01 27.21 -9.23
CA LEU A 175 -32.73 28.34 -8.65
C LEU A 175 -32.57 29.62 -9.49
N GLU A 176 -31.56 29.64 -10.38
CA GLU A 176 -31.32 30.66 -11.41
C GLU A 176 -31.98 30.23 -12.74
#